data_AF-A0AAU2X040-F1
#
_entry.id   AF-A0AAU2X040-F1
#
_cell.length_a   1.000
_cell.length_b   1.000
_cell.length_c   1.000
_cell.angle_alpha   90.00
_cell.angle_beta   90.00
_cell.angle_gamma   90.00
#
_symmetry.space_group_name_H-M   'P 1'
#
loop_
_entity.id
_entity.type
_entity.pdbx_description
1 polymer ?
#
loop_
_entity_poly.entity_id
_entity_poly.type
_entity_poly.pdbx_seq_one_letter_code
_entity_poly.pdbx_strand_id
1 'polypeptide(L)'
;MLGWDEFWELIDLLGGRADDDACERLTEVLATRSKSAIVGFADLLAEALYRLDRADLAALPYIDVTDRQGVPVPMSADGFLYARCGVVAAGREAYAHVLAEPTEFCRYTAAEFDGEALLYVAEDAWEELTGKPWRHEEPFDYETGSNPEGWPGLAPL
;
A
#
# COMPACT_ATOMS: atom_id res chain seq x y z
N MET A 1 -3.05 -0.20 21.18
CA MET A 1 -2.21 -0.35 19.98
C MET A 1 -3.14 -0.85 18.92
N LEU A 2 -3.15 -0.21 17.75
CA LEU A 2 -4.11 -0.50 16.70
C LEU A 2 -3.96 -1.96 16.24
N GLY A 3 -5.07 -2.68 16.11
CA GLY A 3 -5.09 -4.08 15.67
C GLY A 3 -5.49 -4.23 14.21
N TRP A 4 -5.29 -5.42 13.63
CA TRP A 4 -5.65 -5.71 12.24
C TRP A 4 -7.12 -5.43 11.90
N ASP A 5 -8.06 -5.74 12.79
CA ASP A 5 -9.48 -5.47 12.54
C ASP A 5 -9.75 -3.95 12.46
N GLU A 6 -9.21 -3.17 13.41
CA GLU A 6 -9.30 -1.70 13.38
C GLU A 6 -8.58 -1.08 12.17
N PHE A 7 -7.47 -1.67 11.72
CA PHE A 7 -6.77 -1.25 10.51
C PHE A 7 -7.67 -1.37 9.28
N TRP A 8 -8.34 -2.52 9.10
CA TRP A 8 -9.25 -2.70 7.97
C TRP A 8 -10.49 -1.82 8.07
N GLU A 9 -11.03 -1.57 9.26
CA GLU A 9 -12.13 -0.61 9.46
C GLU A 9 -11.74 0.82 9.04
N LEU A 10 -10.49 1.23 9.26
CA LEU A 10 -9.96 2.50 8.77
C LEU A 10 -9.78 2.51 7.26
N ILE A 11 -9.18 1.45 6.70
CA ILE A 11 -9.02 1.30 5.24
C ILE A 11 -10.36 1.34 4.52
N ASP A 12 -11.44 0.82 5.10
CA ASP A 12 -12.79 0.86 4.51
C ASP A 12 -13.29 2.29 4.24
N LEU A 13 -12.73 3.32 4.93
CA LEU A 13 -13.04 4.74 4.67
C LEU A 13 -12.59 5.22 3.28
N LEU A 14 -11.62 4.51 2.68
CA LEU A 14 -11.12 4.79 1.34
C LEU A 14 -12.17 4.43 0.27
N GLY A 15 -13.12 3.54 0.57
CA GLY A 15 -14.16 3.16 -0.39
C GLY A 15 -13.62 2.39 -1.61
N GLY A 16 -12.45 1.75 -1.45
CA GLY A 16 -11.86 0.89 -2.46
C GLY A 16 -10.74 1.53 -3.28
N ARG A 17 -10.45 2.82 -3.08
CA ARG A 17 -9.45 3.59 -3.84
C ARG A 17 -8.72 4.57 -2.94
N ALA A 18 -7.42 4.73 -3.16
CA ALA A 18 -6.57 5.67 -2.44
C ALA A 18 -6.37 6.97 -3.25
N ASP A 19 -7.49 7.58 -3.67
CA ASP A 19 -7.45 8.93 -4.24
C ASP A 19 -7.23 9.99 -3.14
N ASP A 20 -6.81 11.20 -3.53
CA ASP A 20 -6.46 12.28 -2.62
C ASP A 20 -7.59 12.59 -1.62
N ASP A 21 -8.84 12.70 -2.09
CA ASP A 21 -10.01 12.98 -1.25
C ASP A 21 -10.27 11.85 -0.23
N ALA A 22 -10.09 10.60 -0.63
CA ALA A 22 -10.23 9.43 0.23
C ALA A 22 -9.14 9.36 1.30
N CYS A 23 -7.90 9.58 0.90
CA CYS A 23 -6.75 9.63 1.80
C CYS A 23 -6.87 10.81 2.78
N GLU A 24 -7.29 11.99 2.33
CA GLU A 24 -7.54 13.15 3.21
C GLU A 24 -8.58 12.82 4.30
N ARG A 25 -9.71 12.20 3.94
CA ARG A 25 -10.72 11.76 4.93
C ARG A 25 -10.16 10.77 5.94
N LEU A 26 -9.36 9.81 5.48
CA LEU A 26 -8.73 8.84 6.37
C LEU A 26 -7.73 9.53 7.30
N THR A 27 -6.93 10.46 6.78
CA THR A 27 -5.99 11.31 7.53
C THR A 27 -6.72 12.07 8.63
N GLU A 28 -7.80 12.80 8.31
CA GLU A 28 -8.59 13.56 9.29
C GLU A 28 -9.11 12.64 10.42
N VAL A 29 -9.66 11.46 10.06
CA VAL A 29 -10.15 10.49 11.05
C VAL A 29 -9.01 9.99 11.93
N LEU A 30 -7.86 9.65 11.34
CA LEU A 30 -6.70 9.12 12.04
C LEU A 30 -6.05 10.19 12.94
N ALA A 31 -6.06 11.46 12.54
CA ALA A 31 -5.58 12.60 13.34
C ALA A 31 -6.40 12.81 14.62
N THR A 32 -7.67 12.38 14.65
CA THR A 32 -8.47 12.39 15.90
C THR A 32 -8.13 11.26 16.89
N ARG A 33 -7.29 10.29 16.48
CA ARG A 33 -6.91 9.13 17.30
C ARG A 33 -5.70 9.44 18.16
N SER A 34 -5.22 8.44 18.90
CA SER A 34 -3.99 8.57 19.67
C SER A 34 -2.77 8.49 18.77
N LYS A 35 -1.66 9.11 19.20
CA LYS A 35 -0.33 8.94 18.57
C LYS A 35 0.05 7.48 18.32
N SER A 36 -0.26 6.62 19.29
CA SER A 36 0.00 5.17 19.19
C SER A 36 -0.92 4.45 18.20
N ALA A 37 -2.07 5.03 17.84
CA ALA A 37 -2.93 4.51 16.80
C ALA A 37 -2.40 4.88 15.41
N ILE A 38 -1.91 6.11 15.22
CA ILE A 38 -1.25 6.55 13.98
C ILE A 38 -0.02 5.67 13.69
N VAL A 39 0.85 5.48 14.68
CA VAL A 39 2.01 4.57 14.58
C VAL A 39 1.57 3.14 14.27
N GLY A 40 0.55 2.63 14.96
CA GLY A 40 0.04 1.29 14.68
C GLY A 40 -0.57 1.14 13.27
N PHE A 41 -1.18 2.19 12.73
CA PHE A 41 -1.67 2.20 11.35
C PHE A 41 -0.51 2.14 10.35
N ALA A 42 0.53 2.97 10.54
CA ALA A 42 1.73 2.95 9.70
C ALA A 42 2.40 1.57 9.69
N ASP A 43 2.61 0.98 10.88
CA ASP A 43 3.23 -0.33 11.03
C ASP A 43 2.44 -1.44 10.31
N LEU A 44 1.11 -1.42 10.41
CA LEU A 44 0.24 -2.41 9.78
C LEU A 44 0.12 -2.20 8.27
N LEU A 45 0.11 -0.95 7.79
CA LEU A 45 0.19 -0.65 6.37
C LEU A 45 1.51 -1.19 5.78
N ALA A 46 2.63 -0.88 6.42
CA ALA A 46 3.95 -1.37 6.02
C ALA A 46 4.00 -2.91 6.00
N GLU A 47 3.48 -3.57 7.03
CA GLU A 47 3.41 -5.03 7.07
C GLU A 47 2.52 -5.60 5.95
N ALA A 48 1.38 -4.96 5.66
CA ALA A 48 0.50 -5.38 4.57
C ALA A 48 1.20 -5.30 3.21
N LEU A 49 1.87 -4.17 2.93
CA LEU A 49 2.61 -3.93 1.70
C LEU A 49 3.83 -4.86 1.57
N TYR A 50 4.55 -5.10 2.66
CA TYR A 50 5.66 -6.04 2.73
C TYR A 50 5.26 -7.47 2.37
N ARG A 51 4.10 -7.94 2.86
CA ARG A 51 3.58 -9.26 2.53
C ARG A 51 3.15 -9.40 1.07
N LEU A 52 2.79 -8.30 0.42
CA LEU A 52 2.51 -8.24 -1.02
C LEU A 52 3.77 -8.05 -1.86
N ASP A 53 4.92 -7.72 -1.27
CA ASP A 53 6.19 -7.56 -1.97
C ASP A 53 6.72 -8.91 -2.47
N ARG A 54 6.27 -9.31 -3.67
CA ARG A 54 6.58 -10.62 -4.26
C ARG A 54 6.93 -10.48 -5.73
N ALA A 55 7.95 -11.23 -6.15
CA ALA A 55 8.46 -11.22 -7.52
C ALA A 55 7.42 -11.65 -8.58
N ASP A 56 6.50 -12.56 -8.22
CA ASP A 56 5.45 -13.03 -9.12
C ASP A 56 4.39 -11.96 -9.40
N LEU A 57 4.07 -11.11 -8.42
CA LEU A 57 3.20 -9.95 -8.60
C LEU A 57 3.89 -8.85 -9.39
N ALA A 58 5.15 -8.55 -9.05
CA ALA A 58 5.94 -7.52 -9.73
C ALA A 58 6.24 -7.84 -11.21
N ALA A 59 6.19 -9.11 -11.60
CA ALA A 59 6.38 -9.54 -12.99
C ALA A 59 5.16 -9.25 -13.89
N LEU A 60 4.01 -8.88 -13.32
CA LEU A 60 2.84 -8.49 -14.08
C LEU A 60 3.06 -7.07 -14.67
N PRO A 61 2.76 -6.84 -15.96
CA PRO A 61 2.84 -5.50 -16.54
C PRO A 61 1.64 -4.65 -16.11
N TYR A 62 1.72 -3.34 -16.36
CA TYR A 62 0.53 -2.49 -16.35
C TYR A 62 -0.52 -3.02 -17.33
N ILE A 63 -1.75 -3.21 -16.88
CA ILE A 63 -2.82 -3.76 -17.71
C ILE A 63 -3.34 -2.77 -18.77
N ASP A 64 -3.20 -1.47 -18.53
CA ASP A 64 -3.74 -0.38 -19.35
C ASP A 64 -2.66 0.50 -20.01
N VAL A 65 -1.38 0.17 -19.82
CA VAL A 65 -0.25 0.91 -20.42
C VAL A 65 0.51 0.05 -21.42
N THR A 66 0.59 0.53 -22.66
CA THR A 66 1.40 -0.09 -23.72
C THR A 66 2.43 0.87 -24.28
N ASP A 67 3.55 0.33 -24.76
CA ASP A 67 4.55 1.10 -25.52
C ASP A 67 4.03 1.52 -26.91
N ARG A 68 4.90 2.16 -27.71
CA ARG A 68 4.54 2.62 -29.08
C ARG A 68 4.24 1.48 -30.05
N GLN A 69 4.58 0.25 -29.69
CA GLN A 69 4.39 -0.97 -30.46
C GLN A 69 3.16 -1.76 -29.98
N GLY A 70 2.46 -1.28 -28.94
CA GLY A 70 1.29 -1.95 -28.36
C GLY A 70 1.66 -3.08 -27.42
N VAL A 71 2.89 -3.13 -26.90
CA VAL A 71 3.35 -4.15 -25.95
C VAL A 71 3.11 -3.66 -24.52
N PRO A 72 2.57 -4.49 -23.60
CA PRO A 72 2.39 -4.12 -22.20
C PRO A 72 3.71 -3.67 -21.56
N VAL A 73 3.65 -2.54 -20.85
CA VAL A 73 4.82 -1.96 -20.20
C VAL A 73 5.06 -2.65 -18.85
N PRO A 74 6.29 -3.12 -18.55
CA PRO A 74 6.63 -3.63 -17.22
C PRO A 74 6.45 -2.57 -16.14
N MET A 75 6.03 -2.97 -14.93
CA MET A 75 5.96 -2.04 -13.81
C MET A 75 7.35 -1.57 -13.35
N SER A 76 7.45 -0.30 -12.94
CA SER A 76 8.59 0.18 -12.17
C SER A 76 8.51 -0.31 -10.72
N ALA A 77 9.59 -0.12 -9.95
CA ALA A 77 9.58 -0.40 -8.52
C ALA A 77 8.49 0.39 -7.77
N ASP A 78 8.40 1.70 -8.04
CA ASP A 78 7.38 2.58 -7.46
C ASP A 78 5.97 2.18 -7.92
N GLY A 79 5.80 1.89 -9.22
CA GLY A 79 4.53 1.44 -9.77
C GLY A 79 4.00 0.18 -9.12
N PHE A 80 4.89 -0.77 -8.83
CA PHE A 80 4.54 -1.98 -8.10
C PHE A 80 4.16 -1.67 -6.64
N LEU A 81 4.87 -0.77 -5.96
CA LEU A 81 4.50 -0.30 -4.62
C LEU A 81 3.10 0.34 -4.64
N TYR A 82 2.81 1.20 -5.61
CA TYR A 82 1.53 1.92 -5.68
C TYR A 82 0.38 0.96 -6.01
N ALA A 83 0.60 -0.03 -6.88
CA ALA A 83 -0.38 -1.09 -7.11
C ALA A 83 -0.65 -1.93 -5.85
N ARG A 84 0.37 -2.21 -5.02
CA ARG A 84 0.18 -2.86 -3.70
C ARG A 84 -0.65 -1.98 -2.76
N CYS A 85 -0.45 -0.67 -2.75
CA CYS A 85 -1.34 0.26 -2.04
C CYS A 85 -2.78 0.19 -2.56
N GLY A 86 -2.98 0.10 -3.88
CA GLY A 86 -4.29 -0.11 -4.49
C GLY A 86 -5.00 -1.38 -4.01
N VAL A 87 -4.26 -2.48 -3.83
CA VAL A 87 -4.79 -3.72 -3.22
C VAL A 87 -5.26 -3.49 -1.79
N VAL A 88 -4.45 -2.81 -0.98
CA VAL A 88 -4.79 -2.50 0.42
C VAL A 88 -6.00 -1.57 0.47
N ALA A 89 -6.04 -0.52 -0.35
CA ALA A 89 -7.16 0.42 -0.44
C ALA A 89 -8.48 -0.27 -0.85
N ALA A 90 -8.40 -1.34 -1.63
CA ALA A 90 -9.56 -2.17 -1.98
C ALA A 90 -10.08 -3.06 -0.83
N GLY A 91 -9.39 -3.07 0.31
CA GLY A 91 -9.86 -3.65 1.55
C GLY A 91 -9.41 -5.09 1.80
N ARG A 92 -9.81 -5.59 2.97
CA ARG A 92 -9.35 -6.87 3.54
C ARG A 92 -9.56 -8.06 2.61
N GLU A 93 -10.69 -8.11 1.93
CA GLU A 93 -11.07 -9.27 1.11
C GLU A 93 -10.25 -9.32 -0.19
N ALA A 94 -10.03 -8.17 -0.82
CA ALA A 94 -9.12 -8.02 -1.96
C ALA A 94 -7.69 -8.42 -1.60
N TYR A 95 -7.20 -7.89 -0.47
CA TYR A 95 -5.88 -8.22 0.06
C TYR A 95 -5.70 -9.74 0.25
N ALA A 96 -6.67 -10.39 0.89
CA ALA A 96 -6.64 -11.84 1.10
C ALA A 96 -6.68 -12.63 -0.21
N HIS A 97 -7.49 -12.21 -1.18
CA HIS A 97 -7.56 -12.85 -2.50
C HIS A 97 -6.26 -12.75 -3.27
N VAL A 98 -5.62 -11.57 -3.31
CA VAL A 98 -4.33 -11.39 -3.99
C VAL A 98 -3.23 -12.25 -3.35
N LEU A 99 -3.20 -12.34 -2.02
CA LEU A 99 -2.23 -13.22 -1.34
C LEU A 99 -2.41 -14.70 -1.72
N ALA A 100 -3.66 -15.14 -1.91
CA ALA A 100 -4.00 -16.51 -2.25
C ALA A 100 -3.86 -16.81 -3.75
N GLU A 101 -4.21 -15.86 -4.62
CA GLU A 101 -4.24 -15.99 -6.08
C GLU A 101 -3.56 -14.78 -6.74
N PRO A 102 -2.27 -14.91 -7.10
CA PRO A 102 -1.47 -13.83 -7.69
C PRO A 102 -2.09 -13.17 -8.93
N THR A 103 -2.88 -13.92 -9.72
CA THR A 103 -3.51 -13.38 -10.93
C THR A 103 -4.55 -12.29 -10.64
N GLU A 104 -5.15 -12.27 -9.45
CA GLU A 104 -6.08 -11.22 -9.01
C GLU A 104 -5.40 -9.85 -8.86
N PHE A 105 -4.07 -9.82 -8.74
CA PHE A 105 -3.29 -8.58 -8.69
C PHE A 105 -3.38 -7.77 -9.99
N CYS A 106 -3.56 -8.44 -11.13
CA CYS A 106 -3.50 -7.82 -12.47
C CYS A 106 -4.44 -6.60 -12.59
N ARG A 107 -5.62 -6.63 -11.97
CA ARG A 107 -6.57 -5.50 -12.00
C ARG A 107 -6.04 -4.24 -11.32
N TYR A 108 -5.17 -4.39 -10.31
CA TYR A 108 -4.57 -3.29 -9.55
C TYR A 108 -3.36 -2.66 -10.23
N THR A 109 -2.93 -3.23 -11.35
CA THR A 109 -1.88 -2.65 -12.19
C THR A 109 -2.43 -1.58 -13.14
N ALA A 110 -3.73 -1.25 -13.09
CA ALA A 110 -4.30 -0.14 -13.87
C ALA A 110 -4.05 1.19 -13.17
N ALA A 111 -3.90 2.27 -13.93
CA ALA A 111 -3.62 3.60 -13.39
C ALA A 111 -4.72 4.12 -12.44
N GLU A 112 -5.96 3.65 -12.59
CA GLU A 112 -7.08 4.03 -11.70
C GLU A 112 -6.99 3.44 -10.28
N PHE A 113 -6.08 2.48 -10.06
CA PHE A 113 -5.80 1.88 -8.75
C PHE A 113 -4.44 2.32 -8.19
N ASP A 114 -3.87 3.40 -8.73
CA ASP A 114 -2.74 4.06 -8.09
C ASP A 114 -3.09 4.37 -6.63
N GLY A 115 -2.19 4.01 -5.72
CA GLY A 115 -2.37 4.19 -4.29
C GLY A 115 -1.21 4.91 -3.61
N GLU A 116 -0.42 5.69 -4.35
CA GLU A 116 0.69 6.47 -3.81
C GLU A 116 0.25 7.32 -2.61
N ALA A 117 -0.91 7.98 -2.69
CA ALA A 117 -1.42 8.87 -1.64
C ALA A 117 -1.60 8.16 -0.27
N LEU A 118 -1.85 6.85 -0.25
CA LEU A 118 -2.03 6.09 0.99
C LEU A 118 -0.75 6.07 1.86
N LEU A 119 0.43 6.20 1.23
CA LEU A 119 1.72 6.17 1.93
C LEU A 119 1.90 7.37 2.86
N TYR A 120 1.25 8.51 2.57
CA TYR A 120 1.41 9.75 3.33
C TYR A 120 0.42 9.90 4.50
N VAL A 121 -0.64 9.09 4.52
CA VAL A 121 -1.75 9.21 5.49
C VAL A 121 -1.29 9.24 6.95
N ALA A 122 -0.33 8.38 7.33
CA ALA A 122 0.15 8.31 8.70
C ALA A 122 1.02 9.52 9.08
N GLU A 123 1.87 9.96 8.16
CA GLU A 123 2.71 11.15 8.32
C GLU A 123 1.82 12.39 8.49
N ASP A 124 0.89 12.61 7.56
CA ASP A 124 -0.01 13.76 7.56
C ASP A 124 -0.86 13.80 8.84
N ALA A 125 -1.44 12.66 9.25
CA ALA A 125 -2.26 12.58 10.46
C ALA A 125 -1.45 12.88 11.72
N TRP A 126 -0.17 12.50 11.75
CA TRP A 126 0.72 12.83 12.85
C TRP A 126 1.09 14.30 12.88
N GLU A 127 1.41 14.89 11.73
CA GLU A 127 1.72 16.30 11.65
C GLU A 127 0.51 17.15 12.07
N GLU A 128 -0.69 16.78 11.64
CA GLU A 128 -1.94 17.43 12.05
C GLU A 128 -2.18 17.32 13.57
N LEU A 129 -2.10 16.11 14.13
CA LEU A 129 -2.33 15.89 15.56
C LEU A 129 -1.28 16.59 16.45
N THR A 130 -0.03 16.64 16.01
CA THR A 130 1.11 16.97 16.88
C THR A 130 1.80 18.29 16.56
N GLY A 131 1.62 18.84 15.36
CA GLY A 131 2.37 19.96 14.82
C GLY A 131 3.88 19.68 14.67
N LYS A 132 4.28 18.41 14.56
CA LYS A 132 5.68 17.98 14.50
C LYS A 132 5.87 17.00 13.33
N PRO A 133 7.08 16.96 12.75
CA PRO A 133 7.36 16.03 11.66
C PRO A 133 7.25 14.57 12.10
N TRP A 134 6.84 13.72 11.17
CA TRP A 134 6.93 12.27 11.29
C TRP A 134 8.40 11.83 11.34
N ARG A 135 8.71 10.90 12.25
CA ARG A 135 10.07 10.37 12.46
C ARG A 135 10.05 8.90 12.87
N HIS A 136 8.88 8.29 12.81
CA HIS A 136 8.76 6.88 13.12
C HIS A 136 9.28 6.08 11.93
N GLU A 137 9.99 5.01 12.22
CA GLU A 137 10.48 4.07 11.22
C GLU A 137 9.66 2.79 11.40
N GLU A 138 8.99 2.37 10.33
CA GLU A 138 8.15 1.18 10.34
C GLU A 138 9.02 -0.08 10.52
N PRO A 139 8.53 -1.11 11.24
CA PRO A 139 9.27 -2.37 11.42
C PRO A 139 9.54 -3.14 10.13
N PHE A 140 8.75 -2.88 9.09
CA PHE A 140 8.87 -3.50 7.78
C PHE A 140 9.19 -2.44 6.73
N ASP A 141 10.24 -2.66 5.97
CA ASP A 141 10.52 -1.87 4.78
C ASP A 141 9.56 -2.29 3.66
N TYR A 142 8.62 -1.43 3.31
CA TYR A 142 7.61 -1.73 2.29
C TYR A 142 8.11 -1.51 0.85
N GLU A 143 9.33 -1.01 0.67
CA GLU A 143 9.92 -0.81 -0.65
C GLU A 143 9.98 -2.10 -1.47
N THR A 144 9.94 -1.94 -2.79
CA THR A 144 9.93 -3.07 -3.71
C THR A 144 11.24 -3.86 -3.63
N GLY A 145 11.15 -5.17 -3.35
CA GLY A 145 12.31 -6.04 -3.21
C GLY A 145 12.80 -6.23 -1.77
N SER A 146 12.18 -5.58 -0.80
CA SER A 146 12.59 -5.60 0.60
C SER A 146 12.14 -6.85 1.37
N ASN A 147 11.23 -7.67 0.82
CA ASN A 147 10.83 -8.96 1.40
C ASN A 147 11.63 -10.14 0.83
N PRO A 148 12.64 -10.69 1.53
CA PRO A 148 13.48 -11.76 0.97
C PRO A 148 12.71 -13.05 0.67
N GLU A 149 11.61 -13.32 1.36
CA GLU A 149 10.78 -14.50 1.11
C GLU A 149 9.94 -14.35 -0.17
N GLY A 150 9.53 -13.12 -0.49
CA GLY A 150 8.81 -12.79 -1.72
C GLY A 150 9.69 -12.72 -2.97
N TRP A 151 11.01 -12.65 -2.80
CA TRP A 151 11.99 -12.49 -3.88
C TRP A 151 13.08 -13.58 -3.86
N PRO A 152 12.73 -14.86 -4.04
CA PRO A 152 13.69 -15.96 -4.00
C PRO A 152 14.68 -15.85 -5.18
N GLY A 153 15.89 -15.36 -4.88
CA GLY A 153 16.95 -15.16 -5.87
C GLY A 153 17.47 -13.72 -5.98
N LEU A 154 16.78 -12.75 -5.34
CA LEU A 154 17.37 -11.46 -5.06
C LEU A 154 18.33 -11.62 -3.87
N ALA A 155 19.61 -11.27 -4.03
CA ALA A 155 20.51 -11.22 -2.89
C ALA A 155 20.01 -10.13 -1.94
N PRO A 156 20.02 -10.33 -0.60
CA PRO A 156 19.73 -9.25 0.33
C PRO A 156 20.69 -8.09 0.07
N LEU A 157 20.16 -6.87 0.03
CA LEU A 157 20.96 -5.64 -0.09
C LEU A 157 21.90 -5.47 1.11
#